data_AF-A0A660ZQZ4-F1
#
_entry.id   AF-A0A660ZQZ4-F1
#
_cell.length_a   1.000
_cell.length_b   1.000
_cell.length_c   1.000
_cell.angle_alpha   90.00
_cell.angle_beta   90.00
_cell.angle_gamma   90.00
#
_symmetry.space_group_name_H-M   'P 1'
#
loop_
_entity.id
_entity.type
_entity.pdbx_description
1 polymer ?
#
loop_
_entity_poly.entity_id
_entity_poly.type
_entity_poly.pdbx_seq_one_letter_code
_entity_poly.pdbx_strand_id
1 'polypeptide(L)'
;MPQRIFITGAGGKTGRAFLRRASEDPDLSGSSMTCLSRRGTGDPTLNAFPVRIVQGDAGEVESLTAAYSGEEIVINISSIFHVPTILEAVQGSARRFIVVSSTGVFSKYRENAAEIARCEEMVRSSGIDYTILRPTMIYGTRDDRNISRLIELVRRHSILPI
;
A
#
# COMPACT_ATOMS: atom_id res chain seq x y z
N MET A 1 -5.32 -15.60 -16.53
CA MET A 1 -5.14 -14.61 -17.62
C MET A 1 -4.11 -13.59 -17.15
N PRO A 2 -3.23 -13.08 -18.02
CA PRO A 2 -2.24 -12.08 -17.64
C PRO A 2 -2.92 -10.81 -17.14
N GLN A 3 -2.60 -10.37 -15.92
CA GLN A 3 -3.22 -9.19 -15.30
C GLN A 3 -2.29 -7.98 -15.43
N ARG A 4 -2.86 -6.79 -15.59
CA ARG A 4 -2.13 -5.52 -15.51
C ARG A 4 -2.44 -4.87 -14.16
N ILE A 5 -1.40 -4.67 -13.35
CA ILE A 5 -1.54 -4.27 -11.95
C ILE A 5 -0.75 -3.00 -11.68
N PHE A 6 -1.41 -1.95 -11.17
CA PHE A 6 -0.78 -0.74 -10.69
C PHE A 6 -0.70 -0.77 -9.16
N ILE A 7 0.50 -0.55 -8.60
CA ILE A 7 0.77 -0.75 -7.18
C ILE A 7 1.34 0.54 -6.59
N THR A 8 0.68 1.08 -5.56
CA THR A 8 1.24 2.14 -4.72
C THR A 8 1.82 1.55 -3.44
N GLY A 9 2.87 2.17 -2.89
CA GLY A 9 3.51 1.69 -1.65
C GLY A 9 4.38 0.44 -1.83
N ALA A 10 4.74 0.10 -3.07
CA ALA A 10 5.58 -1.07 -3.40
C ALA A 10 6.96 -1.03 -2.72
N GLY A 11 7.58 0.15 -2.60
CA GLY A 11 8.85 0.34 -1.87
C GLY A 11 8.71 0.28 -0.34
N GLY A 12 7.51 0.08 0.20
CA GLY A 12 7.30 -0.16 1.62
C GLY A 12 7.66 -1.59 2.03
N LYS A 13 7.69 -1.87 3.33
CA LYS A 13 7.95 -3.22 3.85
C LYS A 13 6.93 -4.24 3.36
N THR A 14 5.65 -3.88 3.51
CA THR A 14 4.52 -4.70 3.04
C THR A 14 4.54 -4.81 1.52
N GLY A 15 4.82 -3.72 0.80
CA GLY A 15 4.94 -3.73 -0.66
C GLY A 15 6.02 -4.69 -1.16
N ARG A 16 7.23 -4.65 -0.59
CA ARG A 16 8.32 -5.57 -0.96
C ARG A 16 8.01 -7.02 -0.58
N ALA A 17 7.37 -7.24 0.56
CA ALA A 17 6.94 -8.58 0.96
C ALA A 17 5.88 -9.14 -0.01
N PHE A 18 4.96 -8.28 -0.46
CA PHE A 18 4.00 -8.62 -1.51
C PHE A 18 4.69 -8.94 -2.83
N LEU A 19 5.59 -8.08 -3.33
CA LEU A 19 6.29 -8.30 -4.61
C LEU A 19 7.11 -9.60 -4.61
N ARG A 20 7.77 -9.94 -3.50
CA ARG A 20 8.47 -11.21 -3.36
C ARG A 20 7.52 -12.40 -3.50
N ARG A 21 6.40 -12.37 -2.78
CA ARG A 21 5.40 -13.46 -2.88
C ARG A 21 4.76 -13.53 -4.25
N ALA A 22 4.45 -12.38 -4.85
CA ALA A 22 3.90 -12.31 -6.19
C ALA A 22 4.87 -12.85 -7.25
N SER A 23 6.18 -12.66 -7.08
CA SER A 23 7.19 -13.22 -7.99
C SER A 23 7.37 -14.73 -7.86
N GLU A 24 7.00 -15.30 -6.71
CA GLU A 24 7.07 -16.73 -6.42
C GLU A 24 5.76 -17.46 -6.78
N ASP A 25 4.69 -16.70 -7.07
CA ASP A 25 3.34 -17.23 -7.28
C ASP A 25 3.12 -17.61 -8.76
N PRO A 26 2.88 -18.91 -9.08
CA PRO A 26 2.62 -19.36 -10.44
C PRO A 26 1.44 -18.66 -11.11
N ASP A 27 0.41 -18.29 -10.35
CA ASP A 27 -0.80 -17.65 -10.87
C ASP A 27 -0.54 -16.20 -11.32
N LEU A 28 0.54 -15.59 -10.83
CA LEU A 28 0.95 -14.22 -11.16
C LEU A 28 2.11 -14.14 -12.15
N SER A 29 2.71 -15.28 -12.54
CA SER A 29 3.89 -15.36 -13.42
C SER A 29 3.75 -14.66 -14.79
N GLY A 30 2.52 -14.51 -15.31
CA GLY A 30 2.22 -13.79 -16.56
C GLY A 30 1.72 -12.35 -16.37
N SER A 31 1.67 -11.84 -15.14
CA SER A 31 1.12 -10.51 -14.85
C SER A 31 2.16 -9.41 -15.05
N SER A 32 1.73 -8.27 -15.58
CA SER A 32 2.53 -7.06 -15.69
C SER A 32 2.23 -6.16 -14.49
N MET A 33 3.25 -5.82 -13.72
CA MET A 33 3.12 -4.96 -12.54
C MET A 33 3.85 -3.64 -12.74
N THR A 34 3.14 -2.54 -12.50
CA THR A 34 3.66 -1.17 -12.49
C THR A 34 3.69 -0.68 -11.04
N CYS A 35 4.88 -0.37 -10.51
CA CYS A 35 5.09 0.12 -9.15
C CYS A 35 5.33 1.63 -9.15
N LEU A 36 4.50 2.37 -8.42
CA LEU A 36 4.72 3.79 -8.14
C LEU A 36 5.83 3.95 -7.09
N SER A 37 6.87 4.70 -7.45
CA SER A 37 7.98 5.07 -6.55
C SER A 37 8.05 6.59 -6.43
N ARG A 38 8.31 7.10 -5.22
CA ARG A 38 8.43 8.55 -4.98
C ARG A 38 9.69 9.15 -5.61
N ARG A 39 9.58 10.39 -6.09
CA ARG A 39 10.70 11.17 -6.65
C ARG A 39 11.85 11.31 -5.65
N GLY A 40 13.09 11.23 -6.14
CA GLY A 40 14.32 11.38 -5.33
C GLY A 40 14.63 10.20 -4.40
N THR A 41 13.71 9.24 -4.26
CA THR A 41 13.86 8.02 -3.45
C THR A 41 13.41 6.81 -4.27
N GLY A 42 13.90 6.71 -5.52
CA GLY A 42 13.78 5.48 -6.28
C GLY A 42 14.34 4.35 -5.41
N ASP A 43 13.47 3.49 -4.87
CA ASP A 43 13.90 2.45 -3.95
C ASP A 43 14.62 1.40 -4.80
N PRO A 44 15.97 1.32 -4.73
CA PRO A 44 16.73 0.44 -5.62
C PRO A 44 16.39 -1.03 -5.37
N THR A 45 15.74 -1.35 -4.24
CA THR A 45 15.26 -2.71 -3.96
C THR A 45 14.13 -3.14 -4.91
N LEU A 46 13.41 -2.20 -5.54
CA LEU A 46 12.40 -2.53 -6.55
C LEU A 46 13.02 -3.11 -7.82
N ASN A 47 14.29 -2.80 -8.12
CA ASN A 47 15.02 -3.35 -9.26
C ASN A 47 15.29 -4.87 -9.13
N ALA A 48 15.08 -5.44 -7.94
CA ALA A 48 15.20 -6.88 -7.72
C ALA A 48 13.96 -7.66 -8.21
N PHE A 49 12.88 -6.97 -8.60
CA PHE A 49 11.64 -7.60 -9.06
C PHE A 49 11.39 -7.31 -10.54
N PRO A 50 10.73 -8.22 -11.27
CA PRO A 50 10.37 -8.03 -12.68
C PRO A 50 9.16 -7.08 -12.81
N VAL A 51 9.30 -5.83 -12.38
CA VAL A 51 8.25 -4.81 -12.36
C VAL A 51 8.66 -3.58 -13.14
N ARG A 52 7.69 -2.89 -13.75
CA ARG A 52 7.90 -1.54 -14.28
C ARG A 52 7.87 -0.54 -13.14
N ILE A 53 8.87 0.32 -13.03
CA ILE A 53 8.90 1.38 -12.02
C ILE A 53 8.51 2.71 -12.68
N VAL A 54 7.55 3.41 -12.11
CA VAL A 54 7.14 4.75 -12.53
C VAL A 54 7.29 5.73 -11.37
N GLN A 55 7.73 6.95 -11.67
CA GLN A 55 7.94 7.97 -10.66
C GLN A 55 6.65 8.74 -10.41
N GLY A 56 6.30 8.93 -9.14
CA GLY A 56 5.19 9.81 -8.75
C GLY A 56 4.86 9.77 -7.26
N ASP A 57 3.95 10.63 -6.84
CA ASP A 57 3.43 10.72 -5.49
C ASP A 57 1.97 10.26 -5.43
N ALA A 58 1.66 9.37 -4.49
CA ALA A 58 0.30 8.89 -4.28
C ALA A 58 -0.60 9.94 -3.61
N GLY A 59 -0.03 10.99 -2.99
CA GLY A 59 -0.75 12.13 -2.44
C GLY A 59 -1.11 13.19 -3.48
N GLU A 60 -0.72 13.05 -4.75
CA GLU A 60 -0.93 14.06 -5.80
C GLU A 60 -1.68 13.47 -6.99
N VAL A 61 -2.85 14.03 -7.32
CA VAL A 61 -3.72 13.54 -8.41
C VAL A 61 -3.02 13.65 -9.76
N GLU A 62 -2.38 14.78 -10.08
CA GLU A 62 -1.71 14.94 -11.38
C GLU A 62 -0.54 13.96 -11.52
N SER A 63 0.19 13.70 -10.43
CA SER A 63 1.27 12.73 -10.44
C SER A 63 0.78 11.31 -10.69
N LEU A 64 -0.34 10.92 -10.08
CA LEU A 64 -0.94 9.61 -10.31
C LEU A 64 -1.51 9.49 -11.72
N THR A 65 -2.18 10.53 -12.22
CA THR A 65 -2.76 10.57 -13.57
C THR A 65 -1.67 10.41 -14.64
N ALA A 66 -0.50 11.00 -14.43
CA ALA A 66 0.64 10.83 -15.34
C ALA A 66 1.31 9.44 -15.25
N ALA A 67 1.25 8.79 -14.08
CA ALA A 67 1.92 7.51 -13.83
C ALA A 67 1.05 6.29 -14.18
N TYR A 68 -0.25 6.39 -13.95
CA TYR A 68 -1.23 5.33 -14.18
C TYR A 68 -1.54 5.22 -15.67
N SER A 69 -1.50 4.00 -16.21
CA SER A 69 -1.63 3.72 -17.64
C SER A 69 -2.83 2.82 -17.93
N GLY A 70 -3.89 2.89 -17.13
CA GLY A 70 -5.10 2.10 -17.31
C GLY A 70 -4.93 0.62 -16.95
N GLU A 71 -4.12 0.30 -15.96
CA GLU A 71 -4.02 -1.05 -15.39
C GLU A 71 -5.38 -1.51 -14.83
N GLU A 72 -5.76 -2.77 -15.09
CA GLU A 72 -7.09 -3.29 -14.71
C GLU A 72 -7.26 -3.42 -13.19
N ILE A 73 -6.16 -3.69 -12.48
CA ILE A 73 -6.14 -3.89 -11.03
C ILE A 73 -5.28 -2.81 -10.41
N VAL A 74 -5.82 -2.15 -9.39
CA VAL A 74 -5.08 -1.19 -8.58
C VAL A 74 -4.92 -1.75 -7.18
N ILE A 75 -3.69 -1.77 -6.66
CA ILE A 75 -3.38 -2.21 -5.30
C ILE A 75 -2.77 -1.04 -4.53
N ASN A 76 -3.51 -0.50 -3.56
CA ASN A 76 -3.01 0.52 -2.65
C ASN A 76 -2.41 -0.13 -1.39
N ILE A 77 -1.09 -0.28 -1.35
CA ILE A 77 -0.32 -0.71 -0.17
C ILE A 77 0.28 0.51 0.57
N SER A 78 0.12 1.70 0.01
CA SER A 78 0.57 2.94 0.64
C SER A 78 -0.37 3.35 1.77
N SER A 79 -0.52 4.65 2.04
CA SER A 79 -1.48 5.11 3.03
C SER A 79 -2.92 4.93 2.53
N ILE A 80 -3.82 4.52 3.42
CA ILE A 80 -5.27 4.58 3.18
C ILE A 80 -5.75 6.00 2.88
N PHE A 81 -5.03 7.02 3.38
CA PHE A 81 -5.34 8.43 3.14
C PHE A 81 -5.05 8.87 1.70
N HIS A 82 -4.41 8.04 0.87
CA HIS A 82 -4.26 8.27 -0.57
C HIS A 82 -5.45 7.76 -1.39
N VAL A 83 -6.48 7.17 -0.77
CA VAL A 83 -7.67 6.73 -1.51
C VAL A 83 -8.32 7.85 -2.33
N PRO A 84 -8.53 9.08 -1.82
CA PRO A 84 -9.16 10.14 -2.59
C PRO A 84 -8.44 10.41 -3.91
N THR A 85 -7.11 10.57 -3.83
CA THR A 85 -6.26 10.91 -4.98
C THR A 85 -6.15 9.75 -5.96
N ILE A 86 -6.07 8.51 -5.47
CA ILE A 86 -6.04 7.31 -6.31
C ILE A 86 -7.37 7.14 -7.06
N LEU A 87 -8.52 7.25 -6.36
CA LEU A 87 -9.83 7.12 -7.01
C LEU A 87 -10.03 8.18 -8.08
N GLU A 88 -9.59 9.42 -7.81
CA GLU A 88 -9.65 10.50 -8.79
C GLU A 88 -8.74 10.25 -10.00
N ALA A 89 -7.55 9.68 -9.82
CA ALA A 89 -6.65 9.38 -10.93
C ALA A 89 -7.09 8.18 -11.78
N VAL A 90 -7.82 7.21 -11.21
CA VAL A 90 -8.19 5.98 -11.92
C VAL A 90 -9.57 6.03 -12.59
N GLN A 91 -10.39 7.06 -12.31
CA GLN A 91 -11.71 7.40 -12.91
C GLN A 91 -12.50 6.24 -13.56
N GLY A 92 -12.66 5.12 -12.85
CA GLY A 92 -13.44 3.96 -13.32
C GLY A 92 -12.79 3.11 -14.43
N SER A 93 -11.56 3.40 -14.84
CA SER A 93 -10.79 2.53 -15.73
C SER A 93 -10.27 1.27 -15.02
N ALA A 94 -10.06 1.35 -13.70
CA ALA A 94 -9.74 0.20 -12.89
C ALA A 94 -10.98 -0.69 -12.73
N ARG A 95 -10.82 -2.00 -12.96
CA ARG A 95 -11.88 -3.00 -12.79
C ARG A 95 -11.90 -3.54 -11.37
N ARG A 96 -10.74 -3.56 -10.70
CA ARG A 96 -10.59 -4.02 -9.32
C ARG A 96 -9.70 -3.09 -8.50
N PHE A 97 -10.12 -2.78 -7.28
CA PHE A 97 -9.35 -1.96 -6.34
C PHE A 97 -9.13 -2.68 -5.00
N ILE A 98 -7.87 -3.04 -4.73
CA ILE A 98 -7.46 -3.67 -3.48
C ILE A 98 -6.76 -2.63 -2.60
N VAL A 99 -7.23 -2.45 -1.38
CA VAL A 99 -6.75 -1.39 -0.50
C VAL A 99 -6.34 -1.96 0.86
N VAL A 100 -5.14 -1.59 1.31
CA VAL A 100 -4.66 -1.86 2.67
C VAL A 100 -5.07 -0.71 3.58
N SER A 101 -6.11 -0.94 4.38
CA SER A 101 -6.57 -0.07 5.46
C SER A 101 -5.91 -0.48 6.79
N SER A 102 -6.60 -0.32 7.92
CA SER A 102 -6.13 -0.71 9.24
C SER A 102 -7.31 -1.10 10.13
N THR A 103 -7.11 -2.03 11.06
CA THR A 103 -8.06 -2.25 12.17
C THR A 103 -8.23 -1.01 13.05
N GLY A 104 -7.38 0.01 12.91
CA GLY A 104 -7.52 1.32 13.55
C GLY A 104 -8.86 2.01 13.29
N VAL A 105 -9.60 1.63 12.23
CA VAL A 105 -10.97 2.09 11.98
C VAL A 105 -11.94 1.79 13.13
N PHE A 106 -11.68 0.73 13.90
CA PHE A 106 -12.51 0.32 15.05
C PHE A 106 -12.04 0.91 16.39
N SER A 107 -10.98 1.72 16.37
CA SER A 107 -10.40 2.27 17.59
C SER A 107 -11.28 3.39 18.15
N LYS A 108 -11.58 3.32 19.46
CA LYS A 108 -12.24 4.41 20.21
C LYS A 108 -11.29 5.57 20.56
N TYR A 109 -9.98 5.36 20.44
CA TYR A 109 -8.94 6.25 20.97
C TYR A 109 -8.02 6.81 19.90
N ARG A 110 -8.19 6.43 18.62
CA ARG A 110 -7.39 7.00 17.53
C ARG A 110 -8.12 8.17 16.91
N GLU A 111 -7.46 9.33 16.88
CA GLU A 111 -7.96 10.55 16.25
C GLU A 111 -8.31 10.35 14.77
N ASN A 112 -7.56 9.47 14.07
CA ASN A 112 -7.77 9.22 12.65
C ASN A 112 -8.77 8.09 12.33
N ALA A 113 -9.44 7.47 13.31
CA ALA A 113 -10.38 6.38 13.04
C ALA A 113 -11.52 6.81 12.10
N ALA A 114 -12.06 8.02 12.32
CA ALA A 114 -13.11 8.60 11.47
C ALA A 114 -12.62 8.86 10.04
N GLU A 115 -11.39 9.32 9.88
CA GLU A 115 -10.81 9.58 8.55
C GLU A 115 -10.53 8.29 7.79
N ILE A 116 -10.05 7.24 8.48
CA ILE A 116 -9.91 5.90 7.90
C ILE A 116 -11.27 5.39 7.44
N ALA A 117 -12.31 5.51 8.27
CA ALA A 117 -13.67 5.11 7.91
C ALA A 117 -14.19 5.86 6.67
N ARG A 118 -13.93 7.17 6.60
CA ARG A 118 -14.27 8.00 5.43
C ARG A 118 -13.57 7.51 4.16
N CYS A 119 -12.28 7.21 4.23
CA CYS A 119 -11.54 6.68 3.08
C CYS A 119 -12.07 5.30 2.65
N GLU A 120 -12.36 4.40 3.60
CA GLU A 120 -12.99 3.12 3.27
C GLU A 120 -14.35 3.31 2.60
N GLU A 121 -15.15 4.28 3.05
CA GLU A 121 -16.45 4.56 2.44
C GLU A 121 -16.32 5.07 1.00
N MET A 122 -15.32 5.91 0.72
CA MET A 122 -15.02 6.31 -0.67
C MET A 122 -14.67 5.11 -1.56
N VAL A 123 -13.98 4.09 -1.03
CA VAL A 123 -13.74 2.84 -1.76
C VAL A 123 -15.06 2.12 -2.02
N ARG A 124 -15.94 1.99 -1.02
CA ARG A 124 -17.24 1.31 -1.16
C ARG A 124 -18.15 1.99 -2.18
N SER A 125 -18.17 3.32 -2.17
CA SER A 125 -19.01 4.13 -3.07
C SER A 125 -18.37 4.39 -4.43
N SER A 126 -17.16 3.86 -4.70
CA SER A 126 -16.42 4.14 -5.94
C SER A 126 -17.01 3.50 -7.20
N GLY A 127 -17.87 2.48 -7.03
CA GLY A 127 -18.39 1.69 -8.16
C GLY A 127 -17.40 0.68 -8.75
N ILE A 128 -16.18 0.57 -8.19
CA ILE A 128 -15.16 -0.41 -8.60
C ILE A 128 -15.28 -1.65 -7.72
N ASP A 129 -15.13 -2.86 -8.29
CA ASP A 129 -15.05 -4.10 -7.50
C ASP A 129 -13.87 -4.00 -6.52
N TYR A 130 -14.11 -4.15 -5.22
CA TYR A 130 -13.11 -3.78 -4.22
C TYR A 130 -12.81 -4.89 -3.20
N THR A 131 -11.63 -4.78 -2.59
CA THR A 131 -11.27 -5.55 -1.40
C THR A 131 -10.54 -4.63 -0.42
N ILE A 132 -11.05 -4.51 0.81
CA ILE A 132 -10.41 -3.73 1.88
C ILE A 132 -9.80 -4.70 2.89
N LEU A 133 -8.47 -4.72 2.95
CA LEU A 133 -7.72 -5.47 3.95
C LEU A 133 -7.50 -4.59 5.18
N ARG A 134 -7.79 -5.10 6.38
CA ARG A 134 -7.62 -4.37 7.65
C ARG A 134 -6.63 -5.10 8.54
N PRO A 135 -5.31 -5.04 8.25
CA PRO A 135 -4.32 -5.61 9.14
C PRO A 135 -4.30 -4.86 10.49
N THR A 136 -3.92 -5.59 11.53
CA THR A 136 -3.45 -5.01 12.80
C THR A 136 -2.03 -4.45 12.62
N MET A 137 -1.33 -4.17 13.72
CA MET A 137 0.08 -3.80 13.67
C MET A 137 0.89 -4.85 12.87
N ILE A 138 1.56 -4.39 11.82
CA ILE A 138 2.49 -5.20 11.02
C ILE A 138 3.89 -5.07 11.67
N TYR A 139 4.52 -6.19 11.98
CA TYR A 139 5.84 -6.28 12.62
C TYR A 139 6.60 -7.52 12.13
N GLY A 140 7.86 -7.68 12.57
CA GLY A 140 8.65 -8.88 12.28
C GLY A 140 9.89 -8.64 11.40
N THR A 141 10.22 -7.38 11.10
CA THR A 141 11.48 -7.01 10.45
C THR A 141 12.36 -6.25 11.43
N ARG A 142 13.69 -6.37 11.32
CA ARG A 142 14.61 -5.69 12.27
C ARG A 142 14.42 -4.19 12.34
N ASP A 143 13.95 -3.59 11.25
CA ASP A 143 13.69 -2.17 11.14
C ASP A 143 12.25 -1.77 11.51
N ASP A 144 11.44 -2.67 12.10
CA ASP A 144 9.98 -2.53 12.22
C ASP A 144 9.40 -1.33 12.95
N ARG A 145 10.13 -0.38 13.54
CA ARG A 145 9.62 0.87 14.19
C ARG A 145 8.52 0.68 15.26
N ASN A 146 8.04 -0.53 15.48
CA ASN A 146 7.01 -0.91 16.43
C ASN A 146 7.68 -1.79 17.50
N ILE A 147 7.67 -3.11 17.28
CA ILE A 147 8.30 -4.10 18.15
C ILE A 147 9.81 -3.88 18.23
N SER A 148 10.46 -3.46 17.15
CA SER A 148 11.89 -3.16 17.16
C SER A 148 12.26 -2.07 18.18
N ARG A 149 11.40 -1.06 18.35
CA ARG A 149 11.60 0.00 19.36
C ARG A 149 11.34 -0.49 20.77
N LEU A 150 10.32 -1.32 20.95
CA LEU A 150 10.04 -1.95 22.25
C LEU A 150 11.21 -2.84 22.69
N ILE A 151 11.74 -3.68 21.79
CA ILE A 151 12.93 -4.51 22.06
C ILE A 151 14.11 -3.63 22.45
N GLU A 152 14.33 -2.52 21.76
CA GLU A 152 15.42 -1.60 22.10
C GLU A 152 15.22 -0.96 23.49
N LEU A 153 14.00 -0.61 23.87
CA LEU A 153 13.68 -0.09 25.20
C LEU A 153 13.98 -1.13 26.29
N VAL A 154 13.51 -2.37 26.10
CA VAL A 154 13.77 -3.49 27.02
C VAL A 154 15.26 -3.77 27.18
N ARG A 155 16.04 -3.63 26.10
CA ARG A 155 17.49 -3.79 26.16
C ARG A 155 18.20 -2.67 26.93
N ARG A 156 17.63 -1.46 26.96
CA ARG A 156 18.24 -0.28 27.59
C ARG A 156 17.82 -0.10 29.05
N HIS A 157 16.64 -0.56 29.42
CA HIS A 157 16.06 -0.30 30.74
C HIS A 157 15.50 -1.57 31.39
N SER A 158 15.87 -1.81 32.64
CA SER A 158 15.35 -2.93 33.45
C SER A 158 13.94 -2.69 34.00
N ILE A 159 13.38 -1.49 33.80
CA ILE A 159 12.03 -1.09 34.23
C ILE A 159 11.29 -0.57 33.00
N LEU A 160 10.07 -1.08 32.79
CA LEU A 160 9.24 -0.73 31.64
C LEU A 160 7.96 -0.03 32.11
N PRO A 161 7.51 1.02 31.40
CA PRO A 161 6.16 1.55 31.60
C PRO A 161 5.16 0.53 31.04
N ILE A 162 4.26 0.07 31.91
CA ILE A 162 3.17 -0.87 31.60
C ILE A 162 1.84 -0.11 31.54
#